data_AF-A0A929X5X0-F1
#
_entry.id   AF-A0A929X5X0-F1
#
_cell.length_a   1.000
_cell.length_b   1.000
_cell.length_c   1.000
_cell.angle_alpha   90.00
_cell.angle_beta   90.00
_cell.angle_gamma   90.00
#
_symmetry.space_group_name_H-M   'P 1'
#
loop_
_entity.id
_entity.type
_entity.pdbx_description
1 polymer ?
#
loop_
_entity_poly.entity_id
_entity_poly.type
_entity_poly.pdbx_seq_one_letter_code
_entity_poly.pdbx_strand_id
1 'polypeptide(L)'
;MKAIIPKYNEEGSKIIGKQEVEVIGQVKYEGDDCASFQNEKIYNVIEILGYMVRVIDEDEDYLYMFDDPTINWDGINGKFIVTNDFTEEKLLEKLQNKFKNNK
;
A
#
# COMPACT_ATOMS: atom_id res chain seq x y z
N MET A 1 13.07 7.71 0.57
CA MET A 1 13.63 6.33 0.70
C MET A 1 13.44 5.63 -0.64
N LYS A 2 14.24 4.62 -0.99
CA LYS A 2 14.10 3.89 -2.26
C LYS A 2 13.88 2.40 -2.01
N ALA A 3 13.12 1.76 -2.89
CA ALA A 3 12.85 0.32 -2.86
C ALA A 3 13.08 -0.29 -4.24
N ILE A 4 13.37 -1.59 -4.28
CA ILE A 4 13.59 -2.33 -5.53
C ILE A 4 12.40 -3.25 -5.73
N ILE A 5 11.71 -3.13 -6.86
CA ILE A 5 10.54 -3.95 -7.22
C ILE A 5 10.78 -4.69 -8.54
N PRO A 6 10.03 -5.77 -8.82
CA PRO A 6 10.00 -6.37 -10.15
C PRO A 6 9.61 -5.35 -11.23
N LYS A 7 10.28 -5.42 -12.38
CA LYS A 7 9.92 -4.67 -13.59
C LYS A 7 9.19 -5.61 -14.54
N TYR A 8 7.95 -5.29 -14.86
CA TYR A 8 7.15 -6.03 -15.83
C TYR A 8 7.35 -5.47 -17.25
N ASN A 9 7.08 -6.27 -18.28
CA ASN A 9 6.95 -5.82 -19.66
C ASN A 9 5.77 -4.84 -19.82
N GLU A 10 5.64 -4.19 -20.98
CA GLU A 10 4.58 -3.20 -21.24
C GLU A 10 3.16 -3.75 -21.04
N GLU A 11 2.98 -5.06 -21.22
CA GLU A 11 1.71 -5.76 -21.01
C GLU A 11 1.42 -6.13 -19.55
N GLY A 12 2.39 -5.97 -18.63
CA GLY A 12 2.27 -6.38 -17.23
C GLY A 12 2.30 -7.90 -17.00
N SER A 13 2.54 -8.70 -18.04
CA SER A 13 2.39 -10.16 -18.03
C SER A 13 3.65 -10.94 -17.63
N LYS A 14 4.84 -10.32 -17.71
CA LYS A 14 6.12 -10.99 -17.45
C LYS A 14 7.13 -10.08 -16.77
N ILE A 15 7.81 -10.61 -15.75
CA ILE A 15 8.96 -9.95 -15.12
C ILE A 15 10.16 -9.98 -16.09
N ILE A 16 10.66 -8.80 -16.44
CA ILE A 16 11.80 -8.58 -17.34
C ILE A 16 13.04 -8.02 -16.62
N GLY A 17 12.94 -7.72 -15.32
CA GLY A 17 14.06 -7.24 -14.53
C GLY A 17 13.61 -6.70 -13.17
N LYS A 18 14.42 -5.80 -12.60
CA LYS A 18 14.12 -5.04 -11.39
C LYS A 18 14.18 -3.54 -11.71
N GLN A 19 13.45 -2.73 -10.95
CA GLN A 19 13.48 -1.28 -11.02
C GLN A 19 13.52 -0.68 -9.64
N GLU A 20 14.15 0.49 -9.52
CA GLU A 20 14.20 1.27 -8.29
C GLU A 20 13.05 2.28 -8.30
N VAL A 21 12.29 2.32 -7.21
CA VAL A 21 11.14 3.23 -7.03
C VAL A 21 11.30 4.03 -5.75
N GLU A 22 10.76 5.24 -5.75
CA GLU A 22 10.73 6.10 -4.57
C GLU A 22 9.61 5.66 -3.62
N VAL A 23 9.96 5.53 -2.34
CA VAL A 23 9.00 5.29 -1.26
C VAL A 23 8.49 6.64 -0.79
N ILE A 24 7.19 6.87 -0.95
CA ILE A 24 6.51 8.13 -0.62
C ILE A 24 5.87 8.11 0.78
N GLY A 25 5.82 6.96 1.42
CA GLY A 25 5.40 6.83 2.82
C GLY A 25 5.34 5.39 3.28
N GLN A 26 4.79 5.20 4.46
CA GLN A 26 4.65 3.89 5.09
C GLN A 26 3.30 3.79 5.80
N VAL A 27 2.70 2.62 5.69
CA VAL A 27 1.45 2.27 6.35
C VAL A 27 1.63 1.00 7.16
N LYS A 28 0.93 0.91 8.28
CA LYS A 28 0.80 -0.31 9.09
C LYS A 28 -0.56 -0.92 8.80
N TYR A 29 -0.61 -2.21 8.52
CA TYR A 29 -1.87 -2.93 8.44
C TYR A 29 -2.35 -3.28 9.86
N GLU A 30 -3.57 -2.90 10.22
CA GLU A 30 -4.24 -3.33 11.46
C GLU A 30 -5.48 -4.13 11.09
N GLY A 31 -5.50 -5.42 11.39
CA GLY A 31 -6.57 -6.32 10.97
C GLY A 31 -6.26 -7.80 11.17
N ASP A 32 -7.06 -8.65 10.55
CA ASP A 32 -6.82 -10.10 10.49
C ASP A 32 -5.69 -10.41 9.50
N ASP A 33 -4.80 -11.33 9.87
CA ASP A 33 -3.77 -11.85 8.97
C ASP A 33 -4.41 -12.47 7.72
N CYS A 34 -3.87 -12.13 6.56
CA CYS A 34 -4.28 -12.68 5.27
C CYS A 34 -3.06 -12.98 4.40
N ALA A 35 -3.26 -13.49 3.18
CA ALA A 35 -2.12 -13.89 2.34
C ALA A 35 -1.21 -12.72 1.97
N SER A 36 -1.77 -11.51 1.84
CA SER A 36 -1.05 -10.31 1.41
C SER A 36 -0.67 -9.38 2.56
N PHE A 37 -1.37 -9.47 3.70
CA PHE A 37 -1.16 -8.57 4.83
C PHE A 37 -1.03 -9.30 6.16
N GLN A 38 -0.03 -8.91 6.92
CA GLN A 38 0.23 -9.37 8.27
C GLN A 38 -0.11 -8.24 9.23
N ASN A 39 -0.86 -8.55 10.27
CA ASN A 39 -1.25 -7.62 11.30
C ASN A 39 0.00 -6.99 11.93
N GLU A 40 -0.08 -5.67 12.15
CA GLU A 40 0.99 -4.81 12.65
C GLU A 40 2.22 -4.67 11.75
N LYS A 41 2.29 -5.34 10.60
CA LYS A 41 3.40 -5.19 9.65
C LYS A 41 3.34 -3.82 8.96
N ILE A 42 4.52 -3.24 8.74
CA ILE A 42 4.69 -1.97 8.03
C ILE A 42 5.04 -2.24 6.58
N TYR A 43 4.31 -1.59 5.69
CA TYR A 43 4.42 -1.66 4.24
C TYR A 43 4.89 -0.32 3.69
N ASN A 44 5.74 -0.36 2.68
CA ASN A 44 6.17 0.86 1.98
C ASN A 44 5.12 1.23 0.94
N VAL A 45 4.73 2.50 0.89
CA VAL A 45 3.86 3.05 -0.14
C VAL A 45 4.73 3.68 -1.21
N ILE A 46 4.47 3.34 -2.47
CA ILE A 46 5.21 3.90 -3.62
C ILE A 46 4.32 4.78 -4.52
N GLU A 47 2.99 4.67 -4.38
CA GLU A 47 2.06 5.42 -5.22
C GLU A 47 0.71 5.60 -4.53
N ILE A 48 0.06 6.75 -4.76
CA ILE A 48 -1.34 7.02 -4.36
C ILE A 48 -2.15 7.22 -5.64
N LEU A 49 -3.22 6.42 -5.80
CA LEU A 49 -4.10 6.43 -6.96
C LEU A 49 -5.54 6.71 -6.50
N GLY A 50 -5.88 7.99 -6.35
CA GLY A 50 -7.18 8.40 -5.83
C GLY A 50 -7.37 7.99 -4.38
N TYR A 51 -8.15 6.93 -4.13
CA TYR A 51 -8.34 6.33 -2.80
C TYR A 51 -7.58 5.03 -2.60
N MET A 52 -6.81 4.62 -3.60
CA MET A 52 -6.00 3.43 -3.53
C MET A 52 -4.56 3.80 -3.22
N VAL A 53 -3.85 2.87 -2.59
CA VAL A 53 -2.42 2.93 -2.39
C VAL A 53 -1.77 1.71 -3.00
N ARG A 54 -0.63 1.94 -3.65
CA ARG A 54 0.26 0.87 -4.08
C ARG A 54 1.29 0.65 -2.99
N VAL A 55 1.19 -0.49 -2.32
CA VAL A 55 2.06 -0.91 -1.24
C VAL A 55 2.99 -2.01 -1.73
N ILE A 56 4.18 -2.09 -1.15
CA ILE A 56 5.17 -3.10 -1.49
C ILE A 56 5.74 -3.74 -0.22
N ASP A 57 6.05 -5.03 -0.33
CA ASP A 57 6.62 -5.85 0.74
C ASP A 57 7.56 -6.89 0.14
N GLU A 58 8.85 -6.80 0.45
CA GLU A 58 9.90 -7.67 -0.09
C GLU A 58 9.86 -7.86 -1.62
N ASP A 59 9.13 -8.87 -2.10
CA ASP A 59 8.96 -9.22 -3.52
C ASP A 59 7.55 -8.98 -4.07
N GLU A 60 6.65 -8.46 -3.24
CA GLU A 60 5.23 -8.30 -3.55
C GLU A 60 4.85 -6.84 -3.78
N ASP A 61 3.95 -6.63 -4.74
CA ASP A 61 3.51 -5.32 -5.21
C ASP A 61 2.01 -5.33 -5.41
N TYR A 62 1.35 -4.41 -4.71
CA TYR A 62 -0.01 -4.59 -4.25
C TYR A 62 -0.77 -3.28 -4.38
N LEU A 63 -1.87 -3.27 -5.15
CA LEU A 63 -2.77 -2.13 -5.26
C LEU A 63 -4.05 -2.39 -4.45
N TYR A 64 -4.31 -1.54 -3.46
CA TYR A 64 -5.44 -1.73 -2.54
C TYR A 64 -6.16 -0.43 -2.24
N MET A 65 -7.45 -0.53 -1.93
CA MET A 65 -8.20 0.59 -1.37
C MET A 65 -7.65 0.93 0.01
N PHE A 66 -7.45 2.22 0.26
CA PHE A 66 -6.81 2.68 1.48
C PHE A 66 -7.68 2.47 2.72
N ASP A 67 -8.98 2.68 2.58
CA ASP A 67 -9.99 2.53 3.63
C ASP A 67 -10.44 1.09 3.85
N ASP A 68 -10.28 0.25 2.84
CA ASP A 68 -10.56 -1.18 2.89
C ASP A 68 -9.51 -1.96 2.05
N PRO A 69 -8.37 -2.31 2.65
CA PRO A 69 -7.37 -3.14 2.01
C PRO A 69 -7.80 -4.60 1.80
N THR A 70 -8.99 -5.01 2.23
CA THR A 70 -9.44 -6.41 2.14
C THR A 70 -10.60 -6.60 1.17
N ILE A 71 -11.01 -5.57 0.41
CA ILE A 71 -12.21 -5.56 -0.47
C ILE A 71 -12.49 -6.80 -1.33
N ASN A 72 -11.49 -7.64 -1.64
CA ASN A 72 -11.66 -8.89 -2.40
C ASN A 72 -11.68 -10.17 -1.54
N TRP A 73 -11.70 -10.06 -0.21
CA TRP A 73 -11.52 -11.16 0.73
C TRP A 73 -12.66 -11.15 1.75
N ASP A 74 -13.63 -12.04 1.55
CA ASP A 74 -14.77 -12.17 2.46
C ASP A 74 -14.33 -12.58 3.87
N GLY A 75 -14.91 -11.95 4.88
CA GLY A 75 -14.64 -12.23 6.29
C GLY A 75 -13.30 -11.75 6.84
N ILE A 76 -12.48 -11.03 6.06
CA ILE A 76 -11.22 -10.43 6.54
C ILE A 76 -11.45 -8.95 6.82
N ASN A 77 -11.16 -8.51 8.04
CA ASN A 77 -11.27 -7.11 8.41
C ASN A 77 -9.89 -6.50 8.64
N GLY A 78 -9.57 -5.41 7.94
CA GLY A 78 -8.33 -4.69 8.14
C GLY A 78 -8.36 -3.30 7.55
N LYS A 79 -7.39 -2.49 7.97
CA LYS A 79 -7.21 -1.11 7.47
C LYS A 79 -5.75 -0.72 7.49
N PHE A 80 -5.40 0.25 6.65
CA PHE A 80 -4.10 0.88 6.70
C PHE A 80 -4.09 2.10 7.62
N ILE A 81 -3.08 2.14 8.50
CA ILE A 81 -2.77 3.28 9.36
C ILE A 81 -1.45 3.89 8.89
N VAL A 82 -1.44 5.17 8.56
CA VAL A 82 -0.23 5.90 8.15
C VAL A 82 0.73 5.96 9.33
N THR A 83 1.94 5.43 9.15
CA THR A 83 3.03 5.53 10.14
C THR A 83 4.01 6.63 9.78
N ASN A 84 4.33 6.77 8.49
CA ASN A 84 5.17 7.84 7.97
C ASN A 84 4.62 8.37 6.65
N ASP A 85 4.64 9.68 6.46
CA ASP A 85 4.28 10.33 5.21
C ASP A 85 5.44 11.21 4.75
N PHE A 86 6.07 10.79 3.65
CA PHE A 86 7.22 11.46 3.04
C PHE A 86 6.82 12.39 1.89
N THR A 87 5.52 12.49 1.57
CA THR A 87 5.04 13.45 0.59
C THR A 87 5.11 14.87 1.16
N GLU A 88 5.49 15.84 0.32
CA GLU A 88 5.59 17.24 0.75
C GLU A 88 4.26 17.79 1.30
N GLU A 89 3.14 17.36 0.71
CA GLU A 89 1.81 17.85 1.06
C GLU A 89 1.05 16.98 2.09
N LYS A 90 1.69 15.98 2.68
CA LYS A 90 1.05 15.05 3.63
C LYS A 90 -0.18 14.34 3.04
N LEU A 91 -0.04 13.86 1.81
CA LEU A 91 -1.10 13.24 1.01
C LEU A 91 -1.66 11.96 1.66
N LEU A 92 -0.82 11.12 2.27
CA LEU A 92 -1.28 9.90 2.95
C LEU A 92 -2.04 10.25 4.23
N GLU A 93 -1.55 11.21 5.02
CA GLU A 93 -2.25 11.67 6.22
C GLU A 93 -3.62 12.28 5.86
N LYS A 94 -3.69 13.09 4.79
CA LYS A 94 -4.95 13.61 4.24
C LYS A 94 -5.89 12.48 3.82
N LEU A 95 -5.37 11.47 3.12
CA LEU A 95 -6.14 10.31 2.68
C LEU A 95 -6.73 9.56 3.88
N GLN A 96 -5.92 9.26 4.89
CA GLN A 96 -6.39 8.64 6.13
C GLN A 96 -7.45 9.47 6.84
N ASN A 97 -7.27 10.78 6.94
CA ASN A 97 -8.22 11.66 7.62
C ASN A 97 -9.56 11.73 6.87
N LYS A 98 -9.57 11.56 5.54
CA LYS A 98 -10.81 11.47 4.76
C LYS A 98 -11.69 10.30 5.19
N PHE A 99 -11.09 9.17 5.56
CA PHE A 99 -11.81 7.95 5.91
C PHE A 99 -11.99 7.73 7.41
N LYS A 100 -11.27 8.48 8.27
CA LYS A 100 -11.47 8.47 9.73
C LYS A 100 -12.88 8.87 10.18
N ASN A 101 -13.60 9.66 9.38
CA ASN A 101 -14.91 10.24 9.76
C ASN A 101 -16.12 9.52 9.14
N ASN A 102 -15.92 8.48 8.34
CA ASN A 102 -17.01 7.65 7.84
C ASN A 102 -17.30 6.56 8.89
N LYS A 103 -18.07 6.91 9.92
CA LYS A 103 -18.67 5.97 10.87
C LYS A 103 -20.18 5.88 10.64
#